data_AF-A0A6B0QXN5-F1
#
_entry.id   AF-A0A6B0QXN5-F1
#
_cell.length_a   1.000
_cell.length_b   1.000
_cell.length_c   1.000
_cell.angle_alpha   90.00
_cell.angle_beta   90.00
_cell.angle_gamma   90.00
#
_symmetry.space_group_name_H-M   'P 1'
#
loop_
_entity.id
_entity.type
_entity.pdbx_description
1 polymer ?
#
loop_
_entity_poly.entity_id
_entity_poly.type
_entity_poly.pdbx_seq_one_letter_code
_entity_poly.pdbx_strand_id
1 'polypeptide(L)'
;MAGSRALACWVLTLWGVSGEFEGLASEGVQGVKSPRDGTTDAQVDNHLISVMSSSPCGHHLHALTWGSLYLALQGPCLSAYPLSRKSVIQLDLANTKKAMIVPAFETLRYRLSFPKSKAELLSMLDMGTLFTFRYHVWTKGHAPTNFAKWRTATTPYRVEWEADFEPYVVVRRDCPEYDRRFVGFGWNKVAHIMELDAQEYEFIVLPNAYMIHMPHAPSFDITKFRSNKQYRICLKTLKEEFQQDMSRRYGFAALKYLTAENNS
;
A
#
# COMPACT_ATOMS: atom_id res chain seq x y z
N MET A 1 -3.82 -25.05 35.17
CA MET A 1 -5.08 -24.33 34.90
C MET A 1 -4.70 -22.89 34.55
N ALA A 2 -4.55 -22.57 33.26
CA ALA A 2 -5.54 -21.89 32.40
C ALA A 2 -5.93 -20.49 32.94
N GLY A 3 -5.87 -19.38 32.20
CA GLY A 3 -5.89 -19.28 30.75
C GLY A 3 -5.41 -17.96 30.16
N SER A 4 -4.92 -18.12 28.94
CA SER A 4 -4.64 -17.11 27.93
C SER A 4 -5.91 -16.36 27.53
N ARG A 5 -5.83 -15.05 27.26
CA ARG A 5 -6.84 -14.32 26.50
C ARG A 5 -6.20 -13.73 25.25
N ALA A 6 -6.01 -14.59 24.27
CA ALA A 6 -5.91 -14.19 22.87
C ALA A 6 -7.25 -13.55 22.46
N LEU A 7 -7.24 -12.28 22.05
CA LEU A 7 -8.41 -11.63 21.50
C LEU A 7 -8.55 -12.00 20.01
N ALA A 8 -9.43 -12.99 19.81
CA ALA A 8 -10.30 -13.23 18.65
C ALA A 8 -9.78 -12.82 17.25
N CYS A 9 -9.28 -13.81 16.52
CA CYS A 9 -9.31 -13.85 15.07
C CYS A 9 -10.74 -14.20 14.63
N TRP A 10 -11.46 -13.28 14.00
CA TRP A 10 -12.74 -13.58 13.36
C TRP A 10 -12.45 -14.14 11.96
N VAL A 11 -12.62 -15.45 11.82
CA VAL A 11 -12.69 -16.14 10.53
C VAL A 11 -14.01 -15.75 9.88
N LEU A 12 -13.96 -15.18 8.67
CA LEU A 12 -15.12 -15.05 7.78
C LEU A 12 -14.84 -15.91 6.55
N THR A 13 -15.35 -17.13 6.60
CA THR A 13 -15.62 -17.96 5.43
C THR A 13 -16.78 -17.32 4.67
N LEU A 14 -16.62 -17.04 3.38
CA LEU A 14 -17.77 -16.77 2.52
C LEU A 14 -17.88 -17.87 1.48
N TRP A 15 -18.98 -18.62 1.62
CA TRP A 15 -19.56 -19.52 0.65
C TRP A 15 -19.59 -18.89 -0.74
N GLY A 16 -18.94 -19.55 -1.69
CA GLY A 16 -19.26 -19.42 -3.10
C GLY A 16 -20.43 -20.36 -3.40
N VAL A 17 -21.39 -19.82 -4.14
CA VAL A 17 -22.46 -20.52 -4.86
C VAL A 17 -21.91 -21.82 -5.46
N SER A 18 -22.25 -22.96 -4.87
CA SER A 18 -22.13 -24.25 -5.53
C SER A 18 -23.31 -24.36 -6.49
N GLY A 19 -23.07 -24.02 -7.76
CA GLY A 19 -23.76 -24.70 -8.84
C GLY A 19 -23.30 -26.15 -8.80
N GLU A 20 -24.19 -27.04 -8.39
CA GLU A 20 -23.96 -28.47 -8.36
C GLU A 20 -23.63 -28.96 -9.78
N PHE A 21 -22.43 -29.52 -9.93
CA PHE A 21 -22.18 -30.52 -10.95
C PHE A 21 -22.69 -31.84 -10.35
N GLU A 22 -23.87 -32.28 -10.77
CA GLU A 22 -24.43 -33.57 -10.36
C GLU A 22 -23.67 -34.75 -10.99
N GLY A 23 -23.80 -35.87 -10.30
CA GLY A 23 -23.14 -37.13 -10.55
C GLY A 23 -23.37 -37.71 -11.95
N LEU A 24 -22.39 -38.51 -12.35
CA LEU A 24 -22.57 -39.60 -13.29
C LEU A 24 -23.70 -40.54 -12.83
N ALA A 25 -24.85 -40.52 -13.51
CA ALA A 25 -25.60 -41.73 -13.88
C ALA A 25 -26.78 -41.42 -14.84
N SER A 26 -26.80 -42.18 -15.95
CA SER A 26 -27.94 -42.62 -16.77
C SER A 26 -28.84 -41.64 -17.54
N GLU A 27 -28.83 -41.89 -18.86
CA GLU A 27 -29.95 -41.84 -19.84
C GLU A 27 -30.40 -40.51 -20.49
N GLY A 28 -30.23 -40.45 -21.82
CA GLY A 28 -31.37 -40.21 -22.71
C GLY A 28 -31.45 -38.91 -23.52
N VAL A 29 -31.12 -39.04 -24.83
CA VAL A 29 -31.83 -38.43 -25.99
C VAL A 29 -31.56 -36.95 -26.40
N GLN A 30 -30.83 -36.86 -27.52
CA GLN A 30 -30.97 -36.00 -28.74
C GLN A 30 -31.12 -34.46 -28.65
N GLY A 31 -30.03 -33.76 -29.06
CA GLY A 31 -29.94 -32.89 -30.25
C GLY A 31 -30.76 -31.58 -30.35
N VAL A 32 -30.07 -30.45 -30.56
CA VAL A 32 -30.33 -29.40 -31.60
C VAL A 32 -29.29 -28.24 -31.44
N LYS A 33 -29.03 -27.55 -32.57
CA LYS A 33 -27.90 -26.65 -32.92
C LYS A 33 -27.87 -25.25 -32.26
N SER A 34 -26.65 -24.68 -32.27
CA SER A 34 -26.18 -23.28 -32.07
C SER A 34 -26.99 -22.21 -32.85
N PRO A 35 -26.94 -20.88 -32.51
CA PRO A 35 -25.76 -20.03 -32.80
C PRO A 35 -25.41 -18.92 -31.78
N ARG A 36 -24.10 -18.66 -31.69
CA ARG A 36 -23.37 -17.36 -31.56
C ARG A 36 -24.13 -16.15 -30.99
N ASP A 37 -23.58 -15.59 -29.91
CA ASP A 37 -23.34 -14.14 -29.89
C ASP A 37 -22.05 -13.82 -29.12
N GLY A 38 -21.30 -12.85 -29.66
CA GLY A 38 -19.97 -12.50 -29.21
C GLY A 38 -20.01 -11.31 -28.25
N THR A 39 -19.49 -11.53 -27.05
CA THR A 39 -18.99 -10.45 -26.19
C THR A 39 -17.63 -10.86 -25.69
N THR A 40 -16.59 -10.20 -26.22
CA THR A 40 -15.23 -10.28 -25.71
C THR A 40 -15.22 -9.66 -24.31
N ASP A 41 -15.34 -10.51 -23.28
CA ASP A 41 -14.93 -10.17 -21.93
C ASP A 41 -13.43 -9.90 -21.94
N ALA A 42 -13.04 -8.64 -21.72
CA ALA A 42 -11.66 -8.30 -21.44
C ALA A 42 -11.27 -8.98 -20.12
N GLN A 43 -10.54 -10.10 -20.23
CA GLN A 43 -9.80 -10.70 -19.13
C GLN A 43 -8.86 -9.63 -18.56
N VAL A 44 -9.27 -9.00 -17.46
CA VAL A 44 -8.36 -8.20 -16.65
C VAL A 44 -7.48 -9.21 -15.91
N ASP A 45 -6.32 -9.50 -16.50
CA ASP A 45 -5.35 -10.45 -15.99
C ASP A 45 -5.02 -10.21 -14.50
N ASN A 46 -4.96 -11.31 -13.75
CA ASN A 46 -4.63 -11.42 -12.32
C ASN A 46 -3.20 -10.93 -11.94
N HIS A 47 -2.54 -10.15 -12.80
CA HIS A 47 -1.12 -9.81 -12.71
C HIS A 47 -0.82 -8.39 -12.21
N LEU A 48 -1.84 -7.55 -11.96
CA LEU A 48 -1.66 -6.10 -12.06
C LEU A 48 -1.25 -5.33 -10.79
N ILE A 49 -1.39 -5.85 -9.57
CA ILE A 49 -1.40 -4.98 -8.38
C ILE A 49 -0.56 -5.51 -7.21
N SER A 50 0.44 -4.73 -6.79
CA SER A 50 1.06 -4.84 -5.46
C SER A 50 0.51 -3.73 -4.55
N VAL A 51 -0.07 -4.09 -3.40
CA VAL A 51 -0.48 -3.14 -2.35
C VAL A 51 0.59 -3.14 -1.28
N MET A 52 1.29 -2.02 -1.15
CA MET A 52 2.45 -1.92 -0.25
C MET A 52 2.03 -1.35 1.10
N SER A 53 1.81 -2.24 2.08
CA SER A 53 1.70 -1.87 3.49
C SER A 53 2.71 -2.68 4.30
N SER A 54 3.73 -2.01 4.87
CA SER A 54 4.58 -2.64 5.87
C SER A 54 3.78 -2.84 7.16
N SER A 55 3.57 -4.08 7.58
CA SER A 55 3.36 -4.41 9.00
C SER A 55 4.22 -5.62 9.33
N PRO A 56 5.20 -5.50 10.23
CA PRO A 56 6.07 -6.61 10.58
C PRO A 56 5.38 -7.46 11.65
N CYS A 57 4.91 -8.64 11.27
CA CYS A 57 4.79 -9.76 12.20
C CYS A 57 5.57 -10.92 11.59
N GLY A 58 6.76 -11.18 12.13
CA GLY A 58 7.54 -12.35 11.78
C GLY A 58 6.81 -13.62 12.21
N HIS A 59 6.79 -14.62 11.32
CA HIS A 59 7.43 -15.93 11.51
C HIS A 59 7.29 -16.74 10.21
N HIS A 60 8.40 -17.33 9.76
CA HIS A 60 8.56 -18.28 8.65
C HIS A 60 8.04 -17.89 7.24
N LEU A 61 8.98 -17.54 6.35
CA LEU A 61 8.78 -17.68 4.90
C LEU A 61 8.67 -19.18 4.55
N HIS A 62 7.45 -19.66 4.39
CA HIS A 62 7.16 -20.71 3.42
C HIS A 62 6.38 -20.07 2.28
N ALA A 63 6.94 -20.17 1.07
CA ALA A 63 6.25 -19.82 -0.15
C ALA A 63 5.07 -20.78 -0.34
N LEU A 64 3.87 -20.31 -0.01
CA LEU A 64 2.63 -20.90 -0.49
C LEU A 64 2.07 -19.95 -1.54
N THR A 65 2.06 -20.43 -2.79
CA THR A 65 1.17 -19.93 -3.82
C THR A 65 -0.28 -20.05 -3.34
N TRP A 66 -1.17 -19.29 -3.96
CA TRP A 66 -2.61 -19.13 -3.71
C TRP A 66 -3.01 -17.82 -3.03
N GLY A 67 -3.86 -17.10 -3.75
CA GLY A 67 -4.35 -15.78 -3.41
C GLY A 67 -5.14 -15.78 -2.10
N SER A 68 -4.74 -14.89 -1.21
CA SER A 68 -5.62 -14.24 -0.25
C SER A 68 -4.91 -12.97 0.20
N LEU A 69 -5.40 -11.87 -0.34
CA LEU A 69 -5.04 -10.51 0.00
C LEU A 69 -5.48 -10.23 1.44
N TYR A 70 -4.67 -10.64 2.42
CA TYR A 70 -4.83 -10.18 3.79
C TYR A 70 -4.20 -8.78 3.89
N LEU A 71 -4.95 -7.77 3.44
CA LEU A 71 -4.81 -6.46 4.04
C LEU A 71 -5.26 -6.62 5.49
N ALA A 72 -4.35 -6.39 6.44
CA ALA A 72 -4.73 -6.12 7.82
C ALA A 72 -5.43 -4.75 7.91
N LEU A 73 -6.60 -4.65 7.28
CA LEU A 73 -7.63 -3.69 7.59
C LEU A 73 -8.18 -4.08 8.97
N GLN A 74 -7.50 -3.68 10.06
CA GLN A 74 -8.18 -3.59 11.35
C GLN A 74 -9.13 -2.39 11.29
N GLY A 75 -10.27 -2.58 10.61
CA GLY A 75 -11.32 -1.58 10.44
C GLY A 75 -12.02 -1.70 9.08
N PRO A 76 -13.35 -1.48 9.00
CA PRO A 76 -14.19 -1.74 7.83
C PRO A 76 -14.00 -0.72 6.68
N CYS A 77 -12.76 -0.42 6.27
CA CYS A 77 -12.52 0.40 5.08
C CYS A 77 -12.51 -0.47 3.81
N LEU A 78 -13.64 -1.15 3.53
CA LEU A 78 -13.90 -1.81 2.25
C LEU A 78 -13.99 -0.82 1.07
N SER A 79 -14.07 0.50 1.34
CA SER A 79 -14.32 1.54 0.33
C SER A 79 -13.12 1.81 -0.59
N ALA A 80 -11.88 1.57 -0.13
CA ALA A 80 -10.69 1.87 -0.91
C ALA A 80 -10.46 0.90 -2.09
N TYR A 81 -10.91 -0.35 -1.98
CA TYR A 81 -10.66 -1.40 -2.97
C TYR A 81 -11.42 -1.26 -4.30
N PRO A 82 -12.72 -0.94 -4.30
CA PRO A 82 -13.43 -0.68 -5.55
C PRO A 82 -12.93 0.58 -6.27
N LEU A 83 -12.55 1.61 -5.50
CA LEU A 83 -12.08 2.90 -6.04
C LEU A 83 -10.67 2.80 -6.63
N SER A 84 -9.81 1.94 -6.06
CA SER A 84 -8.49 1.66 -6.64
C SER A 84 -8.61 0.92 -7.97
N ARG A 85 -9.54 -0.05 -8.14
CA ARG A 85 -9.72 -0.76 -9.43
C ARG A 85 -10.09 0.16 -10.60
N LYS A 86 -11.04 1.10 -10.39
CA LYS A 86 -11.39 2.08 -11.44
C LYS A 86 -10.19 2.96 -11.79
N SER A 87 -9.43 3.37 -10.78
CA SER A 87 -8.24 4.21 -10.96
C SER A 87 -7.11 3.47 -11.69
N VAL A 88 -6.94 2.17 -11.45
CA VAL A 88 -5.97 1.32 -12.18
C VAL A 88 -6.23 1.35 -13.69
N ILE A 89 -7.49 1.21 -14.10
CA ILE A 89 -7.87 1.24 -15.52
C ILE A 89 -7.74 2.67 -16.06
N GLN A 90 -8.31 3.65 -15.36
CA GLN A 90 -8.33 5.05 -15.82
C GLN A 90 -6.91 5.64 -15.97
N LEU A 91 -5.99 5.26 -15.09
CA LEU A 91 -4.60 5.73 -15.13
C LEU A 91 -3.69 4.81 -15.95
N ASP A 92 -4.22 3.76 -16.56
CA ASP A 92 -3.47 2.79 -17.38
C ASP A 92 -2.23 2.24 -16.64
N LEU A 93 -2.44 1.78 -15.41
CA LEU A 93 -1.35 1.26 -14.56
C LEU A 93 -0.70 -0.01 -15.15
N ALA A 94 -1.40 -0.70 -16.06
CA ALA A 94 -0.90 -1.89 -16.74
C ALA A 94 0.28 -1.56 -17.66
N ASN A 95 0.22 -0.42 -18.36
CA ASN A 95 1.18 -0.07 -19.41
C ASN A 95 2.07 1.12 -19.06
N THR A 96 1.78 1.83 -17.97
CA THR A 96 2.55 3.02 -17.56
C THR A 96 3.27 2.83 -16.23
N LYS A 97 4.44 3.46 -16.10
CA LYS A 97 5.19 3.51 -14.84
C LYS A 97 4.55 4.54 -13.91
N LYS A 98 3.53 4.14 -13.17
CA LYS A 98 2.83 4.99 -12.22
C LYS A 98 2.75 4.36 -10.85
N ALA A 99 2.94 5.18 -9.84
CA ALA A 99 2.74 4.84 -8.45
C ALA A 99 1.55 5.65 -7.92
N MET A 100 0.41 4.99 -7.75
CA MET A 100 -0.78 5.64 -7.22
C MET A 100 -0.66 5.78 -5.71
N ILE A 101 -0.53 7.00 -5.22
CA ILE A 101 -0.46 7.30 -3.80
C ILE A 101 -1.87 7.27 -3.20
N VAL A 102 -2.01 6.53 -2.10
CA VAL A 102 -3.19 6.52 -1.24
C VAL A 102 -2.87 7.37 0.00
N PRO A 103 -3.47 8.57 0.13
CA PRO A 103 -3.25 9.43 1.30
C PRO A 103 -3.60 8.73 2.61
N ALA A 104 -2.70 8.87 3.58
CA ALA A 104 -2.83 8.27 4.89
C ALA A 104 -3.14 9.32 5.95
N PHE A 105 -4.07 8.95 6.82
CA PHE A 105 -4.49 9.70 7.99
C PHE A 105 -4.28 8.85 9.23
N GLU A 106 -4.28 9.46 10.41
CA GLU A 106 -4.23 8.75 11.69
C GLU A 106 -5.28 9.29 12.66
N THR A 107 -5.70 8.44 13.57
CA THR A 107 -6.41 8.86 14.78
C THR A 107 -5.53 8.58 15.99
N LEU A 108 -5.72 9.36 17.06
CA LEU A 108 -5.12 9.08 18.37
C LEU A 108 -6.07 8.26 19.27
N ARG A 109 -7.27 7.94 18.78
CA ARG A 109 -8.31 7.23 19.54
C ARG A 109 -8.30 5.74 19.20
N TYR A 110 -8.43 4.88 20.21
CA TYR A 110 -8.53 3.42 20.02
C TYR A 110 -9.88 2.98 19.42
N ARG A 111 -10.89 3.85 19.43
CA ARG A 111 -12.19 3.61 18.81
C ARG A 111 -12.46 4.73 17.81
N LEU A 112 -12.87 4.34 16.61
CA LEU A 112 -13.17 5.24 15.51
C LEU A 112 -14.39 4.74 14.76
N SER A 113 -15.36 5.62 14.54
CA SER A 113 -16.35 5.43 13.48
C SER A 113 -15.68 5.80 12.17
N PHE A 114 -15.39 4.82 11.32
CA PHE A 114 -14.69 5.08 10.06
C PHE A 114 -15.55 5.96 9.14
N PRO A 115 -14.99 7.03 8.56
CA PRO A 115 -15.70 7.86 7.61
C PRO A 115 -16.09 7.02 6.38
N LYS A 116 -17.31 7.22 5.91
CA LYS A 116 -17.87 6.54 4.73
C LYS A 116 -17.62 7.33 3.45
N SER A 117 -17.25 8.60 3.57
CA SER A 117 -17.01 9.51 2.45
C SER A 117 -15.82 10.43 2.72
N LYS A 118 -15.29 11.04 1.65
CA LYS A 118 -14.27 12.09 1.78
C LYS A 118 -14.77 13.28 2.59
N ALA A 119 -16.03 13.67 2.41
CA ALA A 119 -16.64 14.78 3.15
C ALA A 119 -16.68 14.52 4.66
N GLU A 120 -17.05 13.31 5.08
CA GLU A 120 -16.99 12.91 6.49
C GLU A 120 -15.56 12.94 7.03
N LEU A 121 -14.58 12.42 6.27
CA LEU A 121 -13.18 12.47 6.65
C LEU A 121 -12.68 13.92 6.82
N LEU A 122 -13.04 14.84 5.91
CA LEU A 122 -12.69 16.25 6.01
C LEU A 122 -13.29 16.90 7.26
N SER A 123 -14.57 16.61 7.58
CA SER A 123 -15.18 17.06 8.82
C SER A 123 -14.42 16.54 10.05
N MET A 124 -13.98 15.29 10.03
CA MET A 124 -13.19 14.70 11.11
C MET A 124 -11.80 15.32 11.27
N LEU A 125 -11.16 15.74 10.17
CA LEU A 125 -9.92 16.53 10.20
C LEU A 125 -10.16 17.90 10.82
N ASP A 126 -11.24 18.59 10.43
CA ASP A 126 -11.56 19.95 10.89
C ASP A 126 -11.94 19.97 12.37
N MET A 127 -12.56 18.89 12.86
CA MET A 127 -12.83 18.68 14.29
C MET A 127 -11.60 18.21 15.09
N GLY A 128 -10.45 17.98 14.46
CA GLY A 128 -9.24 17.49 15.14
C GLY A 128 -9.36 16.06 15.70
N THR A 129 -10.20 15.22 15.07
CA THR A 129 -10.36 13.80 15.44
C THR A 129 -9.54 12.85 14.57
N LEU A 130 -9.19 13.31 13.36
CA LEU A 130 -8.20 12.72 12.48
C LEU A 130 -7.08 13.72 12.23
N PHE A 131 -5.92 13.21 11.86
CA PHE A 131 -4.75 13.98 11.46
C PHE A 131 -4.14 13.37 10.21
N THR A 132 -3.31 14.12 9.50
CA THR A 132 -2.45 13.53 8.48
C THR A 132 -1.47 12.56 9.15
N PHE A 133 -1.16 11.46 8.48
CA PHE A 133 -0.37 10.39 9.09
C PHE A 133 1.01 10.91 9.53
N ARG A 134 1.39 10.58 10.78
CA ARG A 134 2.64 10.99 11.42
C ARG A 134 2.90 12.50 11.47
N TYR A 135 1.87 13.35 11.41
CA TYR A 135 2.03 14.81 11.38
C TYR A 135 2.87 15.42 12.51
N HIS A 136 2.97 14.73 13.65
CA HIS A 136 3.67 15.22 14.85
C HIS A 136 5.13 14.74 14.97
N VAL A 137 5.53 13.74 14.17
CA VAL A 137 6.85 13.07 14.32
C VAL A 137 7.61 12.88 13.02
N TRP A 138 6.92 12.83 11.87
CA TRP A 138 7.53 12.54 10.57
C TRP A 138 6.76 13.19 9.42
N THR A 139 6.67 14.52 9.45
CA THR A 139 5.94 15.32 8.45
C THR A 139 6.52 15.16 7.05
N LYS A 140 7.85 15.19 6.91
CA LYS A 140 8.56 15.06 5.62
C LYS A 140 8.13 13.80 4.86
N GLY A 141 7.89 12.68 5.57
CA GLY A 141 7.52 11.40 4.95
C GLY A 141 6.24 11.42 4.12
N HIS A 142 5.32 12.34 4.37
CA HIS A 142 4.09 12.45 3.57
C HIS A 142 3.86 13.84 2.98
N ALA A 143 4.73 14.81 3.25
CA ALA A 143 4.57 16.20 2.81
C ALA A 143 4.32 16.34 1.30
N PRO A 144 5.04 15.63 0.40
CA PRO A 144 4.81 15.73 -1.04
C PRO A 144 3.41 15.31 -1.50
N THR A 145 2.68 14.52 -0.70
CA THR A 145 1.27 14.17 -0.97
C THR A 145 0.40 15.42 -1.13
N ASN A 146 0.80 16.56 -0.54
CA ASN A 146 0.10 17.84 -0.57
C ASN A 146 -1.37 17.69 -0.11
N PHE A 147 -1.54 17.42 1.19
CA PHE A 147 -2.87 17.23 1.78
C PHE A 147 -3.77 18.46 1.61
N ALA A 148 -3.22 19.68 1.56
CA ALA A 148 -4.00 20.89 1.30
C ALA A 148 -4.69 20.83 -0.07
N LYS A 149 -3.95 20.47 -1.12
CA LYS A 149 -4.51 20.21 -2.46
C LYS A 149 -5.46 19.01 -2.45
N TRP A 150 -5.11 17.94 -1.72
CA TRP A 150 -5.95 16.74 -1.65
C TRP A 150 -7.38 17.06 -1.17
N ARG A 151 -7.55 17.96 -0.19
CA ARG A 151 -8.86 18.29 0.39
C ARG A 151 -9.88 18.71 -0.68
N THR A 152 -9.47 19.47 -1.69
CA THR A 152 -10.35 19.99 -2.74
C THR A 152 -10.24 19.23 -4.06
N ALA A 153 -9.25 18.36 -4.22
CA ALA A 153 -9.05 17.59 -5.45
C ALA A 153 -10.23 16.64 -5.73
N THR A 154 -10.73 16.69 -6.97
CA THR A 154 -11.74 15.76 -7.51
C THR A 154 -11.15 14.81 -8.55
N THR A 155 -9.99 15.15 -9.10
CA THR A 155 -9.22 14.34 -10.07
C THR A 155 -7.86 13.95 -9.50
N PRO A 156 -7.28 12.82 -9.95
CA PRO A 156 -5.89 12.48 -9.61
C PRO A 156 -4.92 13.59 -9.99
N TYR A 157 -3.85 13.74 -9.22
CA TYR A 157 -2.83 14.75 -9.49
C TYR A 157 -1.44 14.22 -9.22
N ARG A 158 -0.50 14.65 -10.05
CA ARG A 158 0.92 14.35 -9.90
C ARG A 158 1.54 15.16 -8.77
N VAL A 159 2.49 14.52 -8.08
CA VAL A 159 3.40 15.14 -7.11
C VAL A 159 4.83 14.74 -7.46
N GLU A 160 5.79 15.56 -7.05
CA GLU A 160 7.21 15.25 -7.25
C GLU A 160 7.75 14.53 -6.02
N TRP A 161 8.79 13.73 -6.22
CA TRP A 161 9.52 13.11 -5.13
C TRP A 161 10.32 14.16 -4.34
N GLU A 162 10.41 13.96 -3.02
CA GLU A 162 11.29 14.73 -2.13
C GLU A 162 12.01 13.81 -1.15
N ALA A 163 13.02 14.34 -0.47
CA ALA A 163 13.77 13.63 0.57
C ALA A 163 12.83 13.01 1.62
N ASP A 164 13.13 11.79 2.05
CA ASP A 164 12.35 11.03 3.03
C ASP A 164 10.91 10.66 2.63
N PHE A 165 10.49 10.91 1.38
CA PHE A 165 9.13 10.62 0.95
C PHE A 165 8.77 9.12 1.09
N GLU A 166 7.74 8.83 1.89
CA GLU A 166 7.34 7.51 2.34
C GLU A 166 5.81 7.26 2.19
N PRO A 167 5.21 7.52 1.02
CA PRO A 167 3.78 7.32 0.81
C PRO A 167 3.39 5.84 0.82
N TYR A 168 2.09 5.58 0.98
CA TYR A 168 1.52 4.29 0.62
C TYR A 168 1.13 4.33 -0.85
N VAL A 169 1.65 3.37 -1.62
CA VAL A 169 1.44 3.32 -3.06
C VAL A 169 0.79 2.01 -3.51
N VAL A 170 0.04 2.12 -4.61
CA VAL A 170 -0.39 1.01 -5.44
C VAL A 170 0.41 1.09 -6.73
N VAL A 171 1.17 0.04 -7.02
CA VAL A 171 2.10 -0.04 -8.16
C VAL A 171 1.92 -1.38 -8.88
N ARG A 172 2.37 -1.43 -10.14
CA ARG A 172 2.42 -2.66 -10.93
C ARG A 172 3.34 -3.69 -10.24
N ARG A 173 3.01 -4.97 -10.38
CA ARG A 173 3.69 -6.06 -9.64
C ARG A 173 5.16 -6.25 -10.01
N ASP A 174 5.54 -5.91 -11.22
CA ASP A 174 6.92 -5.97 -11.73
C ASP A 174 7.76 -4.74 -11.34
N CYS A 175 7.27 -3.92 -10.40
CA CYS A 175 8.07 -2.87 -9.79
C CYS A 175 9.30 -3.47 -9.06
N PRO A 176 10.33 -2.66 -8.78
CA PRO A 176 11.48 -3.08 -7.98
C PRO A 176 11.05 -3.73 -6.67
N GLU A 177 11.76 -4.78 -6.27
CA GLU A 177 11.60 -5.37 -4.95
C GLU A 177 12.13 -4.43 -3.86
N TYR A 178 11.69 -4.65 -2.62
CA TYR A 178 12.29 -3.96 -1.48
C TYR A 178 13.76 -4.35 -1.30
N ASP A 179 14.61 -3.36 -1.07
CA ASP A 179 16.02 -3.59 -0.79
C ASP A 179 16.18 -4.35 0.55
N ARG A 180 16.88 -5.50 0.47
CA ARG A 180 17.02 -6.44 1.58
C ARG A 180 17.91 -5.93 2.72
N ARG A 181 18.59 -4.79 2.56
CA ARG A 181 19.32 -4.12 3.65
C ARG A 181 18.39 -3.56 4.71
N PHE A 182 17.20 -3.11 4.32
CA PHE A 182 16.25 -2.40 5.21
C PHE A 182 15.22 -3.35 5.82
N VAL A 183 15.69 -4.36 6.55
CA VAL A 183 14.83 -5.27 7.32
C VAL A 183 14.46 -4.66 8.67
N GLY A 184 13.21 -4.82 9.10
CA GLY A 184 12.71 -4.32 10.37
C GLY A 184 12.20 -2.88 10.26
N PHE A 185 12.69 -1.99 11.12
CA PHE A 185 12.20 -0.61 11.20
C PHE A 185 13.13 0.39 10.51
N GLY A 186 12.53 1.19 9.62
CA GLY A 186 13.15 2.36 9.02
C GLY A 186 13.57 2.15 7.57
N TRP A 187 13.33 3.18 6.75
CA TRP A 187 13.88 3.38 5.40
C TRP A 187 13.58 2.34 4.31
N ASN A 188 12.87 1.26 4.65
CA ASN A 188 12.37 0.28 3.68
C ASN A 188 11.48 0.90 2.59
N LYS A 189 10.44 1.64 2.98
CA LYS A 189 9.58 2.34 2.00
C LYS A 189 10.28 3.52 1.34
N VAL A 190 11.07 4.30 2.08
CA VAL A 190 11.82 5.45 1.52
C VAL A 190 12.75 4.99 0.39
N ALA A 191 13.53 3.92 0.63
CA ALA A 191 14.40 3.35 -0.38
C ALA A 191 13.63 2.85 -1.61
N HIS A 192 12.49 2.18 -1.40
CA HIS A 192 11.65 1.69 -2.50
C HIS A 192 11.08 2.83 -3.35
N ILE A 193 10.55 3.88 -2.71
CA ILE A 193 9.99 5.05 -3.38
C ILE A 193 11.08 5.83 -4.12
N MET A 194 12.28 5.93 -3.55
CA MET A 194 13.45 6.49 -4.22
C MET A 194 13.84 5.68 -5.47
N GLU A 195 13.74 4.36 -5.43
CA GLU A 195 14.02 3.53 -6.60
C GLU A 195 12.95 3.63 -7.69
N LEU A 196 11.67 3.73 -7.31
CA LEU A 196 10.60 4.05 -8.26
C LEU A 196 10.84 5.39 -8.96
N ASP A 197 11.20 6.42 -8.20
CA ASP A 197 11.52 7.74 -8.74
C ASP A 197 12.72 7.69 -9.69
N ALA A 198 13.76 6.93 -9.35
CA ALA A 198 14.93 6.74 -10.21
C ALA A 198 14.62 6.00 -11.52
N GLN A 199 13.55 5.21 -11.52
CA GLN A 199 13.02 4.54 -12.71
C GLN A 199 11.96 5.35 -13.45
N GLU A 200 11.80 6.63 -13.10
CA GLU A 200 10.90 7.60 -13.72
C GLU A 200 9.41 7.24 -13.54
N TYR A 201 9.06 6.63 -12.41
CA TYR A 201 7.64 6.45 -12.06
C TYR A 201 6.99 7.81 -11.77
N GLU A 202 5.78 8.00 -12.29
CA GLU A 202 4.96 9.15 -11.90
C GLU A 202 4.22 8.86 -10.59
N PHE A 203 4.34 9.77 -9.62
CA PHE A 203 3.61 9.69 -8.36
C PHE A 203 2.27 10.40 -8.48
N ILE A 204 1.18 9.62 -8.47
CA ILE A 204 -0.18 10.13 -8.72
C ILE A 204 -1.02 9.96 -7.46
N VAL A 205 -1.43 11.07 -6.84
CA VAL A 205 -2.28 11.03 -5.64
C VAL A 205 -3.74 10.79 -6.02
N LEU A 206 -4.38 9.81 -5.38
CA LEU A 206 -5.78 9.49 -5.58
C LEU A 206 -6.69 10.42 -4.74
N PRO A 207 -7.65 11.13 -5.34
CA PRO A 207 -8.47 12.13 -4.65
C PRO A 207 -9.57 11.50 -3.79
N ASN A 208 -9.99 10.28 -4.11
CA ASN A 208 -11.16 9.61 -3.52
C ASN A 208 -10.78 8.31 -2.78
N ALA A 209 -9.49 7.98 -2.68
CA ALA A 209 -9.00 6.87 -1.87
C ALA A 209 -8.23 7.44 -0.67
N TYR A 210 -8.32 6.77 0.47
CA TYR A 210 -7.57 7.11 1.66
C TYR A 210 -7.48 5.91 2.60
N MET A 211 -6.54 5.96 3.53
CA MET A 211 -6.44 5.00 4.63
C MET A 211 -6.33 5.72 5.97
N ILE A 212 -6.75 5.03 7.03
CA ILE A 212 -6.66 5.54 8.39
C ILE A 212 -5.86 4.55 9.22
N HIS A 213 -4.75 5.02 9.77
CA HIS A 213 -3.93 4.32 10.73
C HIS A 213 -4.56 4.41 12.12
N MET A 214 -4.71 3.24 12.75
CA MET A 214 -5.22 3.11 14.11
C MET A 214 -4.05 3.05 15.09
N PRO A 215 -4.17 3.67 16.29
CA PRO A 215 -3.18 3.53 17.34
C PRO A 215 -2.94 2.06 17.68
N HIS A 216 -1.67 1.67 17.68
CA HIS A 216 -1.24 0.34 18.08
C HIS A 216 0.05 0.43 18.88
N ALA A 217 0.35 -0.63 19.64
CA ALA A 217 1.58 -0.72 20.40
C ALA A 217 2.81 -0.63 19.46
N PRO A 218 3.92 0.01 19.89
CA PRO A 218 5.15 0.01 19.12
C PRO A 218 5.67 -1.42 18.89
N SER A 219 6.17 -1.70 17.69
CA SER A 219 6.84 -2.96 17.41
C SER A 219 8.18 -3.09 18.16
N PHE A 220 8.73 -4.30 18.21
CA PHE A 220 10.07 -4.53 18.74
C PHE A 220 11.14 -3.74 17.96
N ASP A 221 11.04 -3.70 16.64
CA ASP A 221 12.02 -3.05 15.78
C ASP A 221 12.05 -1.52 15.96
N ILE A 222 10.89 -0.87 16.09
CA ILE A 222 10.85 0.58 16.40
C ILE A 222 11.42 0.86 17.79
N THR A 223 11.19 -0.05 18.75
CA THR A 223 11.74 0.07 20.11
C THR A 223 13.27 -0.03 20.06
N LYS A 224 13.80 -1.01 19.31
CA LYS A 224 15.24 -1.18 19.08
C LYS A 224 15.86 0.03 18.37
N PHE A 225 15.21 0.56 17.34
CA PHE A 225 15.66 1.78 16.65
C PHE A 225 15.77 2.98 17.61
N ARG A 226 14.79 3.16 18.48
CA ARG A 226 14.76 4.26 19.47
C ARG A 226 15.83 4.09 20.56
N SER A 227 15.99 2.89 21.11
CA SER A 227 16.87 2.65 22.25
C SER A 227 18.34 2.38 21.88
N ASN A 228 18.63 1.88 20.68
CA ASN A 228 19.96 1.43 20.30
C ASN A 228 20.65 2.41 19.34
N LYS A 229 21.69 3.10 19.83
CA LYS A 229 22.52 4.02 19.01
C LYS A 229 23.22 3.31 17.86
N GLN A 230 23.73 2.09 18.08
CA GLN A 230 24.42 1.33 17.04
C GLN A 230 23.47 0.95 15.90
N TYR A 231 22.21 0.62 16.21
CA TYR A 231 21.20 0.38 15.17
C TYR A 231 21.07 1.60 14.24
N ARG A 232 21.02 2.82 14.79
CA ARG A 232 20.89 4.04 13.99
C ARG A 232 22.14 4.34 13.17
N ILE A 233 23.33 4.05 13.70
CA ILE A 233 24.59 4.17 12.96
C ILE A 233 24.60 3.19 11.78
N CYS A 234 24.29 1.91 12.03
CA CYS A 234 24.20 0.90 10.98
C CYS A 234 23.16 1.29 9.92
N LEU A 235 21.97 1.74 10.33
CA LEU A 235 20.95 2.20 9.39
C LEU A 235 21.51 3.34 8.52
N LYS A 236 22.19 4.33 9.12
CA LYS A 236 22.80 5.42 8.36
C LYS A 236 23.80 4.91 7.32
N THR A 237 24.70 4.00 7.69
CA THR A 237 25.65 3.39 6.74
C THR A 237 24.93 2.68 5.59
N LEU A 238 23.87 1.92 5.88
CA LEU A 238 23.08 1.24 4.85
C LEU A 238 22.38 2.22 3.89
N LYS A 239 21.95 3.39 4.37
CA LYS A 239 21.39 4.45 3.52
C LYS A 239 22.43 4.99 2.55
N GLU A 240 23.62 5.30 3.05
CA GLU A 240 24.73 5.85 2.25
C GLU A 240 25.15 4.83 1.17
N GLU A 241 25.29 3.56 1.53
CA GLU A 241 25.56 2.47 0.57
C GLU A 241 24.45 2.37 -0.49
N PHE A 242 23.18 2.42 -0.07
CA PHE A 242 22.05 2.37 -0.99
C PHE A 242 22.09 3.53 -1.99
N GLN A 243 22.30 4.76 -1.54
CA GLN A 243 22.36 5.92 -2.42
C GLN A 243 23.54 5.88 -3.39
N GLN A 244 24.70 5.35 -2.95
CA GLN A 244 25.83 5.11 -3.85
C GLN A 244 25.48 4.09 -4.93
N ASP A 245 24.80 3.00 -4.56
CA ASP A 245 24.34 1.99 -5.52
C ASP A 245 23.31 2.55 -6.49
N MET A 246 22.40 3.40 -6.01
CA MET A 246 21.45 4.13 -6.86
C MET A 246 22.20 5.00 -7.89
N SER A 247 23.24 5.70 -7.46
CA SER A 247 24.06 6.54 -8.35
C SER A 247 24.81 5.71 -9.40
N ARG A 248 25.33 4.53 -9.03
CA ARG A 248 25.97 3.60 -9.96
C ARG A 248 24.99 3.00 -10.97
N ARG A 249 23.77 2.67 -10.53
CA ARG A 249 22.75 1.99 -11.36
C ARG A 249 22.00 2.94 -12.29
N TYR A 250 21.63 4.12 -11.80
CA TYR A 250 20.74 5.05 -12.50
C TYR A 250 21.44 6.35 -12.94
N GLY A 251 22.73 6.52 -12.64
CA GLY A 251 23.54 7.63 -13.12
C GLY A 251 22.99 8.99 -12.71
N PHE A 252 22.84 9.89 -13.69
CA PHE A 252 22.42 11.28 -13.48
C PHE A 252 21.05 11.38 -12.76
N ALA A 253 20.12 10.46 -13.03
CA ALA A 253 18.79 10.44 -12.40
C ALA A 253 18.85 10.29 -10.87
N ALA A 254 19.93 9.70 -10.35
CA ALA A 254 20.13 9.46 -8.93
C ALA A 254 20.98 10.52 -8.20
N LEU A 255 21.57 11.49 -8.91
CA LEU A 255 22.39 12.53 -8.28
C LEU A 255 21.59 13.39 -7.30
N LYS A 256 20.29 13.58 -7.54
CA LYS A 256 19.38 14.31 -6.65
C LYS A 256 19.23 13.67 -5.26
N TYR A 257 19.54 12.38 -5.10
CA TYR A 257 19.45 11.68 -3.82
C TYR A 257 20.64 11.96 -2.90
N LEU A 258 21.82 12.24 -3.46
CA LEU A 258 23.02 12.54 -2.69
C LEU A 258 22.98 13.93 -2.07
N THR A 259 22.32 14.89 -2.72
CA THR A 259 22.21 16.27 -2.26
C THR A 259 21.04 16.50 -1.30
N ALA A 260 20.02 15.64 -1.36
CA ALA A 260 18.81 15.73 -0.53
C ALA A 260 19.07 15.52 0.98
N GLU A 261 20.05 14.69 1.36
CA GLU A 261 20.40 14.52 2.78
C GLU A 261 21.30 15.64 3.34
N ASN A 262 22.13 16.28 2.50
CA ASN A 262 23.05 17.33 2.96
C ASN A 262 22.34 18.62 3.40
N ASN A 263 21.07 18.80 2.99
CA ASN A 263 20.25 19.96 3.30
C ASN A 263 19.15 19.66 4.35
N SER A 264 19.16 18.47 4.96
CA SER A 264 18.06 17.95 5.79
C SER A 264 18.28 18.01 7.30
#